data_AF-A0AA85API1-F1
#
_entry.id   AF-A0AA85API1-F1
#
_cell.length_a   1.000
_cell.length_b   1.000
_cell.length_c   1.000
_cell.angle_alpha   90.00
_cell.angle_beta   90.00
_cell.angle_gamma   90.00
#
_symmetry.space_group_name_H-M   'P 1'
#
loop_
_entity.id
_entity.type
_entity.pdbx_description
1 polymer ?
#
loop_
_entity_poly.entity_id
_entity_poly.type
_entity_poly.pdbx_seq_one_letter_code
_entity_poly.pdbx_strand_id
1 'polypeptide(L)' 'KPLPRLPVPDLHNTLDRYLRLIAPVVSKEDFERTKLLVEEFGKSGGEGEELQNLLKQYAKTKISW' A
#
# COMPACT_ATOMS: atom_id res chain seq x y z
N LYS A 1 15.24 -1.16 -27.27
CA LYS A 1 13.91 -1.22 -26.62
C LYS A 1 13.96 -0.30 -25.40
N PRO A 2 12.97 0.59 -25.18
CA PRO A 2 12.92 1.41 -23.98
C PRO A 2 12.60 0.55 -22.75
N LEU A 3 13.16 0.92 -21.59
CA LEU A 3 12.86 0.25 -20.32
C LEU A 3 11.41 0.57 -19.89
N PRO A 4 10.69 -0.42 -19.32
CA PRO A 4 9.35 -0.17 -18.80
C PRO A 4 9.40 0.80 -17.60
N ARG A 5 8.33 1.57 -17.42
CA ARG A 5 8.16 2.40 -16.22
C ARG A 5 7.88 1.50 -15.02
N LEU A 6 8.26 1.96 -13.82
CA LEU A 6 7.97 1.24 -12.59
C LEU A 6 6.44 1.20 -12.36
N PRO A 7 5.82 0.02 -12.19
CA PRO A 7 4.38 -0.06 -11.95
C PRO A 7 4.07 0.30 -10.49
N VAL A 8 3.00 1.07 -10.26
CA VAL A 8 2.43 1.25 -8.91
C VAL A 8 1.63 -0.01 -8.58
N PRO A 9 2.01 -0.78 -7.53
CA PRO A 9 1.29 -1.99 -7.16
C PRO A 9 -0.12 -1.68 -6.66
N ASP A 10 -1.02 -2.65 -6.70
CA ASP A 10 -2.34 -2.51 -6.11
C ASP A 10 -2.25 -2.24 -4.60
N LEU A 11 -3.14 -1.37 -4.09
CA LEU A 11 -3.12 -0.94 -2.69
C LEU A 11 -3.40 -2.12 -1.77
N HIS A 12 -4.49 -2.86 -2.00
CA HIS A 12 -4.91 -3.95 -1.13
C HIS A 12 -3.90 -5.09 -1.14
N ASN A 13 -3.34 -5.43 -2.31
CA ASN A 13 -2.25 -6.41 -2.40
C ASN A 13 -1.02 -5.98 -1.58
N THR A 14 -0.71 -4.68 -1.55
CA THR A 14 0.41 -4.14 -0.77
C THR A 14 0.12 -4.19 0.73
N LEU A 15 -1.07 -3.79 1.15
CA LEU A 15 -1.52 -3.82 2.55
C LEU A 15 -1.56 -5.26 3.11
N ASP A 16 -2.12 -6.19 2.35
CA ASP A 16 -2.19 -7.62 2.69
C ASP A 16 -0.78 -8.25 2.80
N ARG A 17 0.11 -7.91 1.86
CA ARG A 17 1.52 -8.33 1.96
C ARG A 17 2.22 -7.73 3.17
N TYR A 18 1.97 -6.46 3.49
CA TYR A 18 2.53 -5.80 4.67
C TYR A 18 2.12 -6.53 5.94
N LEU A 19 0.83 -6.82 6.13
CA LEU A 19 0.34 -7.56 7.30
C LEU A 19 1.00 -8.94 7.44
N ARG A 20 1.13 -9.70 6.35
CA ARG A 20 1.84 -10.99 6.38
C ARG A 20 3.29 -10.88 6.82
N LEU A 21 3.98 -9.84 6.38
CA LEU A 21 5.41 -9.64 6.71
C LEU A 21 5.61 -9.23 8.16
N ILE A 22 4.70 -8.44 8.73
CA ILE A 22 4.84 -7.97 10.12
C ILE A 22 4.34 -8.98 11.15
N ALA A 23 3.37 -9.83 10.80
CA ALA A 23 2.76 -10.80 11.71
C ALA A 23 3.77 -11.65 12.53
N PRO A 24 4.87 -12.18 11.95
CA PRO A 24 5.84 -12.98 12.72
C PRO A 24 6.87 -12.15 13.50
N VAL A 25 6.96 -10.82 13.29
CA VAL A 25 8.02 -9.98 13.87
C VAL A 25 7.52 -9.04 14.97
N VAL A 26 6.21 -8.89 15.15
CA VAL A 26 5.62 -8.04 16.19
C VAL A 26 4.85 -8.87 17.22
N SER A 27 4.51 -8.25 18.37
CA SER A 27 3.63 -8.87 19.36
C SER A 27 2.23 -9.09 18.78
N LYS A 28 1.45 -9.99 19.37
CA LYS A 28 0.07 -10.23 18.94
C LYS A 28 -0.77 -8.95 19.12
N GLU A 29 -0.57 -8.25 20.23
CA GLU A 29 -1.29 -7.02 20.57
C GLU A 29 -0.99 -5.91 19.54
N ASP A 30 0.27 -5.73 19.16
CA ASP A 30 0.67 -4.73 18.16
C ASP A 30 0.19 -5.12 16.76
N PHE A 31 0.16 -6.41 16.44
CA PHE A 31 -0.37 -6.90 15.17
C PHE A 31 -1.86 -6.58 15.02
N GLU A 32 -2.68 -6.90 16.03
CA GLU A 32 -4.12 -6.64 15.98
C GLU A 32 -4.42 -5.14 15.86
N ARG A 33 -3.69 -4.30 16.61
CA ARG A 33 -3.80 -2.84 16.46
C ARG A 33 -3.43 -2.39 15.05
N THR A 34 -2.33 -2.91 14.50
CA THR A 34 -1.88 -2.56 13.14
C THR A 34 -2.88 -3.00 12.09
N LYS A 35 -3.47 -4.19 12.24
CA LYS A 35 -4.49 -4.72 11.34
C LYS A 35 -5.70 -3.79 11.24
N LEU A 36 -6.22 -3.31 12.38
CA LEU A 36 -7.33 -2.35 12.40
C LEU A 36 -6.99 -1.04 11.67
N LEU A 37 -5.77 -0.53 11.86
CA LEU A 37 -5.30 0.69 11.18
C LEU A 37 -5.18 0.47 9.66
N VAL A 38 -4.70 -0.70 9.23
CA VAL A 38 -4.57 -1.06 7.82
C VAL A 38 -5.94 -1.21 7.15
N GLU A 39 -6.90 -1.83 7.83
CA GLU A 39 -8.28 -1.96 7.35
C GLU A 39 -8.95 -0.59 7.20
N GLU A 40 -8.78 0.30 8.18
CA GLU A 40 -9.31 1.66 8.13
C GLU A 40 -8.64 2.51 7.03
N PHE A 41 -7.32 2.38 6.86
CA PHE A 41 -6.58 3.08 5.81
C PHE A 41 -7.00 2.63 4.40
N GLY A 42 -7.23 1.32 4.24
CA GLY A 42 -7.59 0.71 2.96
C GLY A 42 -9.09 0.67 2.66
N LYS A 43 -9.97 1.23 3.50
CA LYS A 43 -11.41 1.22 3.24
C LYS A 43 -11.76 2.02 1.97
N SER A 44 -12.90 1.71 1.36
CA SER A 44 -13.38 2.48 0.22
C SER A 44 -13.66 3.94 0.60
N GLY A 45 -13.12 4.88 -0.18
CA GLY A 45 -13.12 6.30 0.16
C GLY A 45 -12.22 6.68 1.33
N GLY A 46 -11.36 5.76 1.80
CA GLY A 46 -10.35 6.02 2.82
C GLY A 46 -9.11 6.74 2.28
N GLU A 47 -8.26 7.19 3.20
CA GLU A 47 -7.03 7.92 2.88
C GLU A 47 -6.08 7.12 1.98
N GLY A 48 -6.03 5.79 2.13
CA GLY A 48 -5.20 4.93 1.31
C GLY A 48 -5.58 4.97 -0.17
N GLU A 49 -6.87 4.99 -0.51
CA GLU A 49 -7.31 5.09 -1.90
C GLU A 49 -6.97 6.46 -2.50
N GLU A 50 -7.12 7.55 -1.74
CA GLU A 50 -6.76 8.90 -2.17
C GLU A 50 -5.26 8.99 -2.46
N LEU A 51 -4.41 8.57 -1.52
CA LEU A 51 -2.96 8.58 -1.69
C LEU A 51 -2.50 7.68 -2.84
N GLN A 52 -3.14 6.52 -3.01
CA GLN A 52 -2.86 5.61 -4.12
C GLN A 52 -3.19 6.25 -5.48
N ASN A 53 -4.28 7.02 -5.57
CA ASN A 53 -4.63 7.74 -6.78
C ASN A 53 -3.61 8.85 -7.09
N LEU A 54 -3.17 9.59 -6.07
CA LEU A 54 -2.10 10.59 -6.22
C LEU A 54 -0.79 9.96 -6.69
N LEU A 55 -0.41 8.81 -6.12
CA LEU A 55 0.79 8.06 -6.51
C LEU A 55 0.71 7.60 -7.98
N LYS A 56 -0.44 7.08 -8.42
CA LYS A 56 -0.68 6.72 -9.83
C LYS A 56 -0.59 7.91 -10.77
N GLN A 57 -1.06 9.09 -10.36
CA GLN A 57 -0.90 10.32 -11.15
C GLN A 57 0.56 10.74 -11.22
N TYR A 58 1.27 10.72 -10.09
CA TYR A 58 2.69 11.06 -10.02
C TYR A 58 3.57 10.13 -10.87
N ALA A 59 3.27 8.83 -10.89
CA ALA A 59 3.95 7.84 -11.73
C ALA A 59 3.87 8.12 -13.24
N LYS A 60 2.88 8.88 -13.71
CA LYS A 60 2.79 9.31 -15.11
C LYS A 60 3.83 10.37 -15.46
N THR A 61 4.27 11.14 -14.48
CA THR A 61 5.18 12.29 -14.67
C THR A 61 6.66 11.90 -14.69
N LYS A 62 7.04 10.71 -14.19
CA LYS A 62 8.43 10.24 -14.09
C LYS A 62 8.65 8.87 -14.72
N ILE A 63 9.90 8.58 -15.09
CA ILE A 63 10.31 7.22 -15.54
C ILE A 63 10.35 6.27 -14.34
N SER A 64 10.83 6.77 -13.19
CA SER A 64 10.71 6.17 -11.86
C SER A 64 10.04 7.18 -10.95
N TRP A 65 8.91 6.79 -10.37
CA TRP A 65 8.31 7.48 -9.22
C TRP A 65 9.01 7.07 -7.93
#